data_AF-A0A662G8P4-F1
#
_entry.id   AF-A0A662G8P4-F1
#
_cell.length_a   1.000
_cell.length_b   1.000
_cell.length_c   1.000
_cell.angle_alpha   90.00
_cell.angle_beta   90.00
_cell.angle_gamma   90.00
#
_symmetry.space_group_name_H-M   'P 1'
#
loop_
_entity.id
_entity.type
_entity.pdbx_description
1 polymer ?
#
loop_
_entity_poly.entity_id
_entity_poly.type
_entity_poly.pdbx_seq_one_letter_code
_entity_poly.pdbx_strand_id
1 'polypeptide(L)'
;MRLLHELPAILVEKPVKTLIIADIHFGFEAELAERGIRVPSQAWKLRDQLIKIVERAEARRIIFLGDLKHMVPLSSWIEWREMPMVLEELKDLGVELMLIPGNHDGDIDKILGDLVKYADSKGMLLEAEKKLYLLHGHTRPTPQVLESDIIVIGHLHPVVSLRTDLGLIVRRRVWLYMRGDKR
;
A
#
# COMPACT_ATOMS: atom_id res chain seq x y z
N MET A 1 6.13 -13.44 -8.58
CA MET A 1 6.33 -12.06 -8.05
C MET A 1 7.01 -11.14 -9.07
N ARG A 2 6.38 -10.02 -9.44
CA ARG A 2 6.87 -8.98 -10.35
C ARG A 2 6.68 -7.59 -9.73
N LEU A 3 7.72 -6.78 -9.69
CA LEU A 3 7.62 -5.38 -9.23
C LEU A 3 6.98 -4.52 -10.32
N LEU A 4 6.08 -3.62 -9.93
CA LEU A 4 5.47 -2.63 -10.80
C LEU A 4 6.08 -1.26 -10.48
N HIS A 5 6.31 -0.44 -11.50
CA HIS A 5 7.01 0.84 -11.35
C HIS A 5 6.07 2.06 -11.32
N GLU A 6 4.80 1.86 -11.66
CA GLU A 6 3.78 2.92 -11.73
C GLU A 6 3.24 3.29 -10.34
N LEU A 7 3.23 2.31 -9.43
CA LEU A 7 2.82 2.40 -8.04
C LEU A 7 3.80 1.56 -7.21
N PRO A 8 3.91 1.78 -5.88
CA PRO A 8 4.65 0.91 -4.96
C PRO A 8 3.93 -0.45 -4.84
N ALA A 9 3.94 -1.23 -5.92
CA ALA A 9 3.11 -2.40 -6.09
C ALA A 9 3.90 -3.62 -6.55
N ILE A 10 3.52 -4.78 -6.02
CA ILE A 10 4.04 -6.10 -6.37
C ILE A 10 2.88 -6.93 -6.92
N LEU A 11 3.07 -7.56 -8.07
CA LEU A 11 2.15 -8.57 -8.60
C LEU A 11 2.63 -9.98 -8.26
N VAL A 12 1.74 -10.77 -7.68
CA VAL A 12 1.86 -12.22 -7.49
C VAL A 12 0.85 -12.89 -8.43
N GLU A 13 1.23 -13.95 -9.13
CA GLU A 13 0.37 -14.58 -10.16
C GLU A 13 -0.45 -15.75 -9.59
N LYS A 14 0.12 -16.53 -8.66
CA LYS A 14 -0.49 -17.74 -8.08
C LYS A 14 -0.57 -17.68 -6.55
N PRO A 15 -1.55 -18.38 -5.94
CA PRO A 15 -2.64 -19.12 -6.58
C PRO A 15 -3.72 -18.20 -7.17
N VAL A 16 -3.78 -16.96 -6.69
CA VAL A 16 -4.68 -15.91 -7.17
C VAL A 16 -3.84 -14.71 -7.56
N LYS A 17 -4.10 -14.13 -8.74
CA LYS A 17 -3.43 -12.90 -9.19
C LYS A 17 -3.70 -11.78 -8.18
N THR A 18 -2.68 -11.42 -7.41
CA THR A 18 -2.78 -10.52 -6.25
C THR A 18 -1.84 -9.35 -6.43
N LEU A 19 -2.38 -8.13 -6.36
CA LEU A 19 -1.61 -6.90 -6.25
C LEU A 19 -1.39 -6.56 -4.78
N ILE A 20 -0.13 -6.45 -4.37
CA ILE A 20 0.25 -5.98 -3.04
C ILE A 20 0.72 -4.54 -3.23
N ILE A 21 0.05 -3.57 -2.60
CA ILE A 21 0.32 -2.13 -2.79
C ILE A 21 0.54 -1.49 -1.42
N ALA A 22 1.62 -0.74 -1.25
CA ALA A 22 1.96 -0.11 0.03
C ALA A 22 1.78 1.42 0.00
N ASP A 23 1.49 2.02 1.15
CA ASP A 23 1.65 3.46 1.41
C ASP A 23 0.93 4.37 0.40
N ILE A 24 -0.38 4.14 0.22
CA ILE A 24 -1.21 4.87 -0.74
C ILE A 24 -1.51 6.29 -0.26
N HIS A 25 -1.80 6.46 1.03
CA HIS A 25 -2.09 7.74 1.67
C HIS A 25 -3.21 8.55 0.99
N PHE A 26 -4.42 8.00 0.92
CA PHE A 26 -5.60 8.79 0.57
C PHE A 26 -5.72 10.01 1.50
N GLY A 27 -6.03 11.17 0.93
CA GLY A 27 -6.22 12.40 1.71
C GLY A 27 -4.93 13.13 2.11
N PHE A 28 -3.77 12.78 1.55
CA PHE A 28 -2.53 13.54 1.74
C PHE A 28 -2.69 15.04 1.44
N GLU A 29 -3.56 15.38 0.49
CA GLU A 29 -3.87 16.76 0.12
C GLU A 29 -4.50 17.56 1.27
N ALA A 30 -5.17 16.89 2.22
CA ALA A 30 -5.73 17.54 3.39
C ALA A 30 -4.63 18.08 4.32
N GLU A 31 -3.55 17.33 4.53
CA GLU A 31 -2.38 17.80 5.30
C GLU A 31 -1.73 19.02 4.63
N LEU A 32 -1.61 18.99 3.31
CA LEU A 32 -1.10 20.13 2.54
C LEU A 32 -2.00 21.37 2.70
N ALA A 33 -3.31 21.18 2.71
CA ALA A 33 -4.28 22.26 2.91
C ALA A 33 -4.16 22.88 4.31
N GLU A 34 -3.93 22.09 5.36
CA GLU A 34 -3.64 22.61 6.72
C GLU A 34 -2.38 23.47 6.76
N ARG A 35 -1.42 23.20 5.87
CA ARG A 35 -0.20 24.00 5.68
C ARG A 35 -0.37 25.16 4.70
N GLY A 36 -1.60 25.45 4.27
CA GLY A 36 -1.95 26.55 3.36
C GLY A 36 -1.77 26.25 1.88
N ILE A 37 -1.44 25.01 1.50
CA ILE A 37 -1.26 24.58 0.11
C ILE A 37 -2.54 23.90 -0.37
N ARG A 38 -3.30 24.57 -1.25
CA ARG A 38 -4.55 24.03 -1.79
C ARG A 38 -4.30 23.14 -3.00
N VAL A 39 -4.40 21.82 -2.80
CA VAL A 39 -4.36 20.82 -3.86
C VAL A 39 -5.76 20.20 -3.99
N PRO A 40 -6.34 20.11 -5.20
CA PRO A 40 -7.58 19.36 -5.40
C PRO A 40 -7.39 17.89 -5.03
N SER A 41 -8.46 17.22 -4.61
CA SER A 41 -8.38 15.79 -4.29
C SER A 41 -7.72 15.00 -5.43
N GLN A 42 -6.79 14.13 -5.07
CA GLN A 42 -6.16 13.19 -6.01
C GLN A 42 -6.81 11.80 -5.97
N ALA A 43 -7.86 11.58 -5.18
CA ALA A 43 -8.51 10.27 -5.04
C ALA A 43 -8.96 9.69 -6.39
N TRP A 44 -9.55 10.51 -7.26
CA TRP A 44 -10.00 10.09 -8.60
C TRP A 44 -8.85 9.75 -9.55
N LYS A 45 -7.73 10.48 -9.45
CA LYS A 45 -6.54 10.16 -10.22
C LYS A 45 -5.93 8.83 -9.78
N LEU A 46 -5.90 8.60 -8.47
CA LEU A 46 -5.43 7.35 -7.88
C LEU A 46 -6.36 6.19 -8.24
N ARG A 47 -7.68 6.39 -8.20
CA ARG A 47 -8.69 5.43 -8.72
C ARG A 47 -8.34 4.98 -10.14
N ASP A 48 -8.15 5.93 -11.06
CA ASP A 48 -7.87 5.59 -12.45
C ASP A 48 -6.57 4.79 -12.59
N GLN A 49 -5.56 5.10 -11.77
CA GLN A 49 -4.31 4.32 -11.72
C GLN A 49 -4.53 2.90 -11.17
N LEU A 50 -5.34 2.76 -10.12
CA LEU A 50 -5.66 1.48 -9.49
C LEU A 50 -6.51 0.58 -10.42
N ILE A 51 -7.52 1.14 -11.08
CA ILE A 51 -8.34 0.41 -12.06
C ILE A 51 -7.46 -0.05 -13.22
N LYS A 52 -6.66 0.86 -13.80
CA LYS A 52 -5.77 0.53 -14.91
C LYS A 52 -4.78 -0.59 -14.58
N ILE A 53 -4.19 -0.57 -13.38
CA ILE A 53 -3.22 -1.61 -12.98
C ILE A 53 -3.90 -2.93 -12.68
N VAL A 54 -5.11 -2.92 -12.10
CA VAL A 54 -5.95 -4.11 -11.90
C VAL A 54 -6.30 -4.75 -13.22
N GLU A 55 -6.84 -3.99 -14.17
CA GLU A 55 -7.22 -4.48 -15.49
C GLU A 55 -6.03 -5.05 -16.25
N ARG A 56 -4.91 -4.30 -16.30
CA ARG A 56 -3.68 -4.75 -16.98
C ARG A 56 -3.08 -6.00 -16.35
N ALA A 57 -3.14 -6.11 -15.03
CA ALA A 57 -2.63 -7.27 -14.31
C ALA A 57 -3.64 -8.43 -14.28
N GLU A 58 -4.90 -8.19 -14.65
CA GLU A 58 -6.05 -9.06 -14.39
C GLU A 58 -6.10 -9.51 -12.91
N ALA A 59 -5.81 -8.57 -12.01
CA ALA A 59 -5.75 -8.85 -10.59
C ALA A 59 -7.13 -9.16 -10.04
N ARG A 60 -7.22 -10.25 -9.26
CA ARG A 60 -8.45 -10.69 -8.59
C ARG A 60 -8.48 -10.29 -7.13
N ARG A 61 -7.35 -9.85 -6.60
CA ARG A 61 -7.18 -9.41 -5.21
C ARG A 61 -6.21 -8.24 -5.12
N ILE A 62 -6.51 -7.29 -4.25
CA ILE A 62 -5.57 -6.28 -3.77
C ILE A 62 -5.36 -6.47 -2.27
N ILE A 63 -4.09 -6.48 -1.85
CA ILE A 63 -3.66 -6.38 -0.46
C ILE A 63 -2.98 -5.03 -0.27
N PHE A 64 -3.60 -4.15 0.50
CA PHE A 64 -3.02 -2.90 0.93
C PHE A 64 -2.06 -3.17 2.11
N LEU A 65 -0.78 -2.85 1.94
CA LEU A 65 0.30 -3.07 2.90
C LEU A 65 0.49 -1.83 3.79
N GLY A 66 -0.58 -1.44 4.45
CA GLY A 66 -0.67 -0.32 5.38
C GLY A 66 -0.63 1.06 4.74
N ASP A 67 -0.94 2.04 5.58
CA ASP A 67 -1.03 3.46 5.26
C ASP A 67 -1.91 3.72 4.03
N LEU A 68 -3.11 3.14 4.07
CA LEU A 68 -4.14 3.37 3.07
C LEU A 68 -4.71 4.78 3.20
N LYS A 69 -4.92 5.25 4.43
CA LYS A 69 -5.28 6.64 4.74
C LYS A 69 -4.06 7.44 5.21
N HIS A 70 -4.15 8.76 5.20
CA HIS A 70 -3.05 9.66 5.55
C HIS A 70 -3.23 10.38 6.89
N MET A 71 -4.39 10.95 7.19
CA MET A 71 -4.56 11.83 8.34
C MET A 71 -4.67 11.06 9.66
N VAL A 72 -3.99 11.57 10.69
CA VAL A 72 -3.99 11.07 12.07
C VAL A 72 -3.98 12.27 13.03
N PRO A 73 -4.78 12.28 14.12
CA PRO A 73 -5.67 11.21 14.57
C PRO A 73 -7.04 11.19 13.88
N LEU A 74 -7.46 12.31 13.28
CA LEU A 74 -8.77 12.43 12.63
C LEU A 74 -8.63 12.27 11.12
N SER A 75 -9.59 11.58 10.51
CA SER A 75 -9.65 11.45 9.05
C SER A 75 -10.31 12.67 8.41
N SER A 76 -9.76 13.12 7.29
CA SER A 76 -10.29 14.15 6.40
C SER A 76 -11.57 13.71 5.69
N TRP A 77 -12.27 14.68 5.09
CA TRP A 77 -13.43 14.41 4.26
C TRP A 77 -13.11 13.52 3.04
N ILE A 78 -11.91 13.65 2.46
CA ILE A 78 -11.44 12.81 1.35
C ILE A 78 -11.41 11.35 1.77
N GLU A 79 -10.85 11.07 2.95
CA GLU A 79 -10.76 9.70 3.48
C GLU A 79 -12.13 9.16 3.91
N TRP A 80 -13.02 10.00 4.44
CA TRP A 80 -14.35 9.56 4.84
C TRP A 80 -15.30 9.27 3.68
N ARG A 81 -15.11 9.95 2.54
CA ARG A 81 -16.07 9.90 1.43
C ARG A 81 -15.49 9.35 0.15
N GLU A 82 -14.38 9.90 -0.32
CA GLU A 82 -13.84 9.55 -1.63
C GLU A 82 -13.06 8.23 -1.60
N MET A 83 -12.28 7.96 -0.54
CA MET A 83 -11.57 6.69 -0.41
C MET A 83 -12.53 5.47 -0.45
N PRO A 84 -13.62 5.41 0.35
CA PRO A 84 -14.60 4.32 0.24
C PRO A 84 -15.17 4.18 -1.17
N MET A 85 -15.55 5.28 -1.82
CA MET A 85 -16.08 5.24 -3.19
C MET A 85 -15.08 4.61 -4.16
N VAL A 86 -13.79 4.96 -4.07
CA VAL A 86 -12.75 4.37 -4.92
C VAL A 86 -12.60 2.86 -4.66
N LEU A 87 -12.68 2.44 -3.40
CA LEU A 87 -12.58 1.03 -3.03
C LEU A 87 -13.84 0.23 -3.44
N GLU A 88 -15.03 0.82 -3.35
CA GLU A 88 -16.28 0.24 -3.85
C GLU A 88 -16.18 -0.08 -5.34
N GLU A 89 -15.67 0.86 -6.13
CA GLU A 89 -15.49 0.65 -7.57
C GLU A 89 -14.53 -0.50 -7.88
N LEU A 90 -13.45 -0.67 -7.10
CA LEU A 90 -12.56 -1.82 -7.25
C LEU A 90 -13.27 -3.13 -6.89
N LYS A 91 -14.13 -3.13 -5.88
CA LYS A 91 -14.94 -4.29 -5.49
C LYS A 91 -15.97 -4.64 -6.55
N ASP A 92 -16.57 -3.64 -7.20
CA ASP A 92 -17.53 -3.80 -8.31
C ASP A 92 -16.87 -4.43 -9.55
N LEU A 93 -15.55 -4.23 -9.74
CA LEU A 93 -14.76 -4.96 -10.74
C LEU A 93 -14.48 -6.43 -10.35
N GLY A 94 -15.02 -6.90 -9.22
CA GLY A 94 -14.83 -8.26 -8.72
C GLY A 94 -13.50 -8.50 -8.02
N VAL A 95 -12.83 -7.44 -7.56
CA VAL A 95 -11.54 -7.53 -6.86
C VAL A 95 -11.78 -7.72 -5.36
N GLU A 96 -11.18 -8.76 -4.78
CA GLU A 96 -11.14 -8.91 -3.32
C GLU A 96 -10.18 -7.88 -2.71
N LEU A 97 -10.66 -7.12 -1.72
CA LEU A 97 -9.84 -6.13 -1.03
C LEU A 97 -9.46 -6.59 0.38
N MET A 98 -8.19 -6.43 0.73
CA MET A 98 -7.66 -6.71 2.06
C MET A 98 -6.70 -5.61 2.49
N LEU A 99 -6.70 -5.29 3.78
CA LEU A 99 -5.80 -4.33 4.40
C LEU A 99 -5.02 -4.99 5.53
N ILE A 100 -3.70 -4.83 5.50
CA ILE A 100 -2.82 -5.01 6.66
C ILE A 100 -2.61 -3.60 7.23
N PRO A 101 -3.23 -3.23 8.36
CA PRO A 101 -3.22 -1.85 8.82
C PRO A 101 -1.81 -1.31 9.06
N GLY A 102 -1.54 -0.08 8.61
CA GLY A 102 -0.35 0.70 8.91
C GLY A 102 -0.54 1.62 10.12
N ASN A 103 0.47 2.43 10.44
CA ASN A 103 0.38 3.35 11.58
C ASN A 103 -0.58 4.53 11.31
N HIS A 104 -0.89 4.83 10.04
CA HIS A 104 -1.87 5.84 9.69
C HIS A 104 -3.31 5.31 9.65
N ASP A 105 -3.52 3.99 9.66
CA ASP A 105 -4.83 3.37 9.46
C ASP A 105 -5.65 3.20 10.76
N GLY A 106 -5.38 4.00 11.79
CA GLY A 106 -6.17 3.99 13.02
C GLY A 106 -7.65 4.26 12.76
N ASP A 107 -8.54 3.48 13.39
CA ASP A 107 -10.00 3.57 13.25
C ASP A 107 -10.53 3.45 11.80
N ILE A 108 -9.72 2.93 10.86
CA ILE A 108 -10.12 2.82 9.45
C ILE A 108 -11.31 1.87 9.25
N ASP A 109 -11.53 0.93 10.16
CA ASP A 109 -12.67 0.02 10.19
C ASP A 109 -13.99 0.76 10.38
N LYS A 110 -13.98 1.90 11.10
CA LYS A 110 -15.15 2.78 11.25
C LYS A 110 -15.52 3.50 9.96
N ILE A 111 -14.57 3.62 9.03
CA ILE A 111 -14.75 4.28 7.73
C ILE A 111 -15.15 3.25 6.67
N LEU A 112 -14.42 2.14 6.61
CA LEU A 112 -14.53 1.15 5.54
C LEU A 112 -15.51 0.02 5.86
N GLY A 113 -15.85 -0.23 7.13
CA GLY A 113 -16.76 -1.31 7.50
C GLY A 113 -16.30 -2.67 6.93
N ASP A 114 -17.18 -3.35 6.22
CA ASP A 114 -16.94 -4.64 5.54
C ASP A 114 -16.49 -4.49 4.06
N LEU A 115 -16.16 -3.28 3.63
CA LEU A 115 -15.67 -3.02 2.28
C LEU A 115 -14.37 -3.76 1.99
N VAL A 116 -13.51 -3.90 3.01
CA VAL A 116 -12.24 -4.62 2.94
C VAL A 116 -12.16 -5.67 4.05
N LYS A 117 -11.37 -6.73 3.83
CA LYS A 117 -10.96 -7.66 4.89
C LYS A 117 -9.77 -7.10 5.64
N TYR A 118 -9.73 -7.25 6.96
CA TYR A 118 -8.61 -6.80 7.77
C TYR A 118 -7.72 -7.97 8.19
N ALA A 119 -6.42 -7.81 8.06
CA ALA A 119 -5.41 -8.67 8.66
C ALA A 119 -4.87 -8.04 9.96
N ASP A 120 -4.09 -8.81 10.71
CA ASP A 120 -3.38 -8.29 11.89
C ASP A 120 -2.29 -7.30 11.45
N SER A 121 -2.13 -6.18 12.16
CA SER A 121 -1.11 -5.17 11.85
C SER A 121 0.32 -5.69 12.02
N LYS A 122 0.52 -6.80 12.74
CA LYS A 122 1.80 -7.53 12.85
C LYS A 122 2.16 -8.26 11.56
N GLY A 123 1.24 -8.37 10.61
CA GLY A 123 1.46 -8.96 9.31
C GLY A 123 0.77 -10.32 9.13
N MET A 124 0.93 -10.87 7.92
CA MET A 124 0.33 -12.14 7.53
C MET A 124 1.25 -12.94 6.61
N LEU A 125 1.13 -14.26 6.67
CA LEU A 125 1.75 -15.15 5.70
C LEU A 125 0.82 -15.29 4.49
N LEU A 126 1.34 -15.02 3.29
CA LEU A 126 0.69 -15.25 2.01
C LEU A 126 1.38 -16.42 1.30
N GLU A 127 0.64 -17.50 1.11
CA GLU A 127 1.05 -18.64 0.28
C GLU A 127 0.91 -18.24 -1.20
N ALA A 128 2.03 -17.94 -1.84
CA ALA A 128 2.13 -17.57 -3.26
C ALA A 128 3.04 -18.57 -4.02
N GLU A 129 3.68 -18.16 -5.12
CA GLU A 129 4.74 -19.00 -5.72
C GLU A 129 5.91 -19.26 -4.74
N LYS A 130 6.05 -18.38 -3.76
CA LYS A 130 6.92 -18.47 -2.59
C LYS A 130 6.11 -18.01 -1.37
N LYS A 131 6.53 -18.39 -0.17
CA LYS A 131 5.89 -17.89 1.06
C LYS A 131 6.31 -16.44 1.29
N LEU A 132 5.35 -15.52 1.22
CA LEU A 132 5.60 -14.11 1.48
C LEU A 132 5.08 -13.75 2.87
N TYR A 133 5.90 -13.13 3.71
CA TYR A 133 5.41 -12.48 4.92
C TYR A 133 5.20 -10.99 4.64
N LEU A 134 3.95 -10.55 4.72
CA LEU A 134 3.54 -9.19 4.42
C LEU A 134 3.32 -8.44 5.74
N LEU A 135 4.00 -7.32 5.93
CA LEU A 135 3.73 -6.39 7.03
C LEU A 135 4.01 -4.94 6.61
N HIS A 136 3.35 -3.98 7.26
CA HIS A 136 3.62 -2.57 6.98
C HIS A 136 5.04 -2.17 7.44
N GLY A 137 5.45 -2.57 8.66
CA GLY A 137 6.81 -2.34 9.19
C GLY A 137 6.88 -1.54 10.49
N HIS A 138 5.79 -0.91 10.91
CA HIS A 138 5.68 -0.18 12.18
C HIS A 138 5.48 -1.09 13.42
N THR A 139 5.19 -2.38 13.21
CA THR A 139 4.90 -3.39 14.24
C THR A 139 5.97 -4.48 14.27
N ARG A 140 6.03 -5.22 15.38
CA ARG A 140 6.83 -6.45 15.46
C ARG A 140 6.11 -7.60 14.76
N PRO A 141 6.76 -8.34 13.85
CA PRO A 141 6.16 -9.49 13.17
C PRO A 141 5.81 -10.61 14.15
N THR A 142 4.84 -11.44 13.77
CA THR A 142 4.56 -12.70 14.44
C THR A 142 5.66 -13.74 14.14
N PRO A 143 5.83 -14.79 14.96
CA PRO A 143 6.81 -15.85 14.69
C PRO A 143 6.67 -16.55 13.33
N GLN A 144 5.48 -16.47 12.70
CA GLN A 144 5.22 -17.01 11.36
C GLN A 144 6.13 -16.41 10.28
N VAL A 145 6.74 -15.24 10.52
CA VAL A 145 7.73 -14.65 9.61
C VAL A 145 8.88 -15.61 9.30
N LEU A 146 9.24 -16.49 10.25
CA LEU A 146 10.31 -17.48 10.08
C LEU A 146 9.97 -18.55 9.03
N GLU A 147 8.68 -18.75 8.75
CA GLU A 147 8.20 -19.69 7.73
C GLU A 147 8.28 -19.11 6.32
N SER A 148 8.47 -17.80 6.17
CA SER A 148 8.49 -17.13 4.88
C SER A 148 9.82 -17.27 4.13
N ASP A 149 9.75 -17.22 2.81
CA ASP A 149 10.92 -17.13 1.93
C ASP A 149 11.33 -15.67 1.70
N ILE A 150 10.36 -14.76 1.72
CA ILE A 150 10.54 -13.33 1.43
C ILE A 150 9.66 -12.54 2.41
N ILE A 151 10.25 -11.48 2.98
CA ILE A 151 9.52 -10.48 3.77
C ILE A 151 9.29 -9.26 2.88
N VAL A 152 8.05 -8.78 2.79
CA VAL A 152 7.68 -7.58 2.04
C VAL A 152 7.22 -6.52 3.04
N ILE A 153 7.89 -5.37 3.03
CA ILE A 153 7.70 -4.27 3.98
C ILE A 153 7.39 -2.97 3.22
N GLY A 154 6.41 -2.21 3.71
CA GLY A 154 6.11 -0.82 3.30
C GLY A 154 6.87 0.19 4.18
N HIS A 155 6.21 1.29 4.57
CA HIS A 155 6.54 2.22 5.67
C HIS A 155 7.84 3.04 5.55
N LEU A 156 8.93 2.47 5.05
CA LEU A 156 10.25 3.11 5.06
C LEU A 156 10.42 4.15 3.94
N HIS A 157 9.56 4.12 2.91
CA HIS A 157 9.63 5.01 1.73
C HIS A 157 11.07 5.22 1.21
N PRO A 158 11.82 4.15 0.85
CA PRO A 158 13.23 4.27 0.54
C PRO A 158 13.47 5.16 -0.69
N VAL A 159 14.38 6.11 -0.53
CA VAL A 159 14.78 7.08 -1.56
C VAL A 159 16.30 7.10 -1.67
N VAL A 160 16.81 7.11 -2.91
CA VAL A 160 18.22 7.40 -3.19
C VAL A 160 18.37 8.84 -3.67
N SER A 161 19.46 9.49 -3.24
CA SER A 161 19.82 10.84 -3.65
C SER A 161 21.07 10.76 -4.54
N LEU A 162 20.90 11.07 -5.81
CA LEU A 162 21.97 11.08 -6.81
C LEU A 162 22.46 12.50 -7.00
N ARG A 163 23.76 12.74 -6.79
CA ARG A 163 24.40 14.03 -7.03
C ARG A 163 25.24 13.95 -8.28
N THR A 164 25.06 14.91 -9.17
CA THR A 164 25.89 15.07 -10.37
C THR A 164 27.11 15.94 -10.08
N ASP A 165 28.13 15.84 -10.92
CA ASP A 165 29.35 16.67 -10.82
C ASP A 165 29.07 18.17 -10.95
N LEU A 166 27.97 18.54 -11.61
CA LEU A 166 27.46 19.91 -11.73
C LEU A 166 26.68 20.39 -10.48
N GLY A 167 26.60 19.58 -9.43
CA GLY A 167 25.94 19.92 -8.17
C GLY A 167 24.42 19.66 -8.13
N LEU A 168 23.81 19.19 -9.22
CA LEU A 168 22.38 18.88 -9.26
C LEU A 168 22.10 17.60 -8.44
N ILE A 169 21.08 17.67 -7.58
CA ILE A 169 20.62 16.56 -6.73
C ILE A 169 19.27 16.06 -7.25
N VAL A 170 19.21 14.78 -7.63
CA VAL A 170 17.97 14.08 -8.01
C VAL A 170 17.63 13.05 -6.95
N ARG A 171 16.40 13.11 -6.42
CA ARG A 171 15.87 12.08 -5.53
C ARG A 171 14.95 11.13 -6.29
N ARG A 172 15.13 9.83 -6.10
CA ARG A 172 14.30 8.78 -6.71
C ARG A 172 13.86 7.77 -5.66
N ARG A 173 12.57 7.42 -5.65
CA ARG A 173 12.05 6.27 -4.90
C ARG A 173 12.64 5.00 -5.51
N VAL A 174 12.99 4.04 -4.66
CA VAL A 174 13.61 2.78 -5.08
C VAL A 174 12.95 1.58 -4.42
N TRP A 175 13.18 0.40 -4.97
CA TRP A 175 12.94 -0.84 -4.26
C TRP A 175 14.23 -1.22 -3.52
N LEU A 176 14.13 -1.49 -2.22
CA LEU A 176 15.24 -2.00 -1.44
C LEU A 176 15.13 -3.52 -1.34
N TYR A 177 16.12 -4.23 -1.87
CA TYR A 177 16.21 -5.69 -1.76
C TYR A 177 17.40 -6.05 -0.86
N MET A 178 17.12 -6.76 0.22
CA MET A 178 18.12 -7.23 1.18
C MET A 178 18.09 -8.76 1.23
N ARG A 179 19.27 -9.36 1.34
CA ARG A 179 19.42 -10.78 1.64
C ARG A 179 19.89 -10.91 3.08
N GLY A 180 19.24 -11.77 3.84
CA GLY A 180 19.62 -12.11 5.21
C GLY A 180 19.44 -13.59 5.45
N ASP A 181 20.15 -14.11 6.45
CA ASP A 181 20.00 -15.48 6.91
C ASP A 181 18.97 -15.54 8.05
N LYS A 182 18.25 -16.66 8.17
CA LYS A 182 17.25 -16.89 9.23
C LYS A 182 17.86 -17.17 10.61
N ARG A 183 19.11 -16.76 10.84
CA ARG A 183 19.86 -17.03 12.08
C ARG A 183 19.52 -16.06 13.19
#